data_AF-A0A1I3V4Y2-F1
#
_entry.id   AF-A0A1I3V4Y2-F1
#
_cell.length_a   1.000
_cell.length_b   1.000
_cell.length_c   1.000
_cell.angle_alpha   90.00
_cell.angle_beta   90.00
_cell.angle_gamma   90.00
#
_symmetry.space_group_name_H-M   'P 1'
#
loop_
_entity.id
_entity.type
_entity.pdbx_description
1 polymer ?
#
loop_
_entity_poly.entity_id
_entity_poly.type
_entity_poly.pdbx_seq_one_letter_code
_entity_poly.pdbx_strand_id
1 'polypeptide(L)'
;MILYGIKNCDTVKKAKRWLDAHSIDYQFHDFRQQGLEEKTIREWLQSVDWETLLNKRGTTWRKLDDPRKEHLDEDTAVELMLENPTLIKRPVAVSNSTTIVGFNKDVYQKFN
;
A
#
# COMPACT_ATOMS: atom_id res chain seq x y z
N MET A 1 -8.02 -7.32 -10.54
CA MET A 1 -7.16 -6.31 -9.86
C MET A 1 -6.09 -6.98 -9.01
N ILE A 2 -5.11 -6.23 -8.48
CA ILE A 2 -4.16 -6.73 -7.46
C ILE A 2 -4.36 -5.95 -6.17
N LEU A 3 -4.49 -6.66 -5.04
CA LEU A 3 -4.60 -6.11 -3.71
C LEU A 3 -3.35 -6.44 -2.90
N TYR A 4 -2.64 -5.41 -2.49
CA TYR A 4 -1.38 -5.48 -1.79
C TYR A 4 -1.56 -5.24 -0.28
N GLY A 5 -0.87 -5.99 0.55
CA GLY A 5 -0.85 -5.74 1.99
C GLY A 5 -0.19 -6.82 2.83
N ILE A 6 -0.75 -7.05 4.03
CA ILE A 6 -0.36 -8.17 4.89
C ILE A 6 -1.62 -8.90 5.36
N LYS A 7 -1.54 -10.23 5.54
CA LYS A 7 -2.69 -11.05 6.00
C LYS A 7 -3.33 -10.54 7.30
N ASN A 8 -2.50 -10.13 8.26
CA ASN A 8 -2.95 -9.69 9.59
C ASN A 8 -3.13 -8.17 9.66
N CYS A 9 -3.98 -7.62 8.80
CA CYS A 9 -4.40 -6.23 8.84
C CYS A 9 -5.93 -6.12 8.66
N ASP A 10 -6.60 -5.48 9.61
CA ASP A 10 -8.07 -5.40 9.60
C ASP A 10 -8.61 -4.61 8.40
N THR A 11 -7.92 -3.56 7.97
CA THR A 11 -8.30 -2.80 6.77
C THR A 11 -8.19 -3.65 5.50
N VAL A 12 -7.14 -4.48 5.39
CA VAL A 12 -6.98 -5.43 4.27
C VAL A 12 -8.11 -6.46 4.29
N LYS A 13 -8.44 -7.02 5.46
CA LYS A 13 -9.57 -7.96 5.61
C LYS A 13 -10.91 -7.33 5.22
N LYS A 14 -11.14 -6.06 5.58
CA LYS A 14 -12.34 -5.30 5.18
C LYS A 14 -12.41 -5.12 3.66
N ALA A 15 -11.29 -4.77 3.02
CA ALA A 15 -11.23 -4.62 1.57
C ALA A 15 -11.51 -5.94 0.84
N LYS A 16 -10.85 -7.05 1.24
CA LYS A 16 -11.10 -8.39 0.69
C LYS A 16 -12.57 -8.79 0.77
N ARG A 17 -13.17 -8.69 1.97
CA ARG A 17 -14.59 -9.00 2.18
C ARG A 17 -15.52 -8.16 1.30
N TRP A 18 -15.18 -6.90 1.06
CA TRP A 18 -15.96 -6.05 0.18
C TRP A 18 -15.84 -6.50 -1.27
N LEU A 19 -14.64 -6.79 -1.75
CA LEU A 19 -14.40 -7.31 -3.11
C LEU A 19 -15.11 -8.65 -3.32
N ASP A 20 -14.98 -9.58 -2.38
CA ASP A 20 -15.66 -10.89 -2.40
C ASP A 20 -17.19 -10.72 -2.47
N ALA A 21 -17.75 -9.80 -1.68
CA ALA A 21 -19.20 -9.55 -1.63
C ALA A 21 -19.76 -8.88 -2.91
N HIS A 22 -18.89 -8.27 -3.74
CA HIS A 22 -19.27 -7.66 -5.02
C HIS A 22 -18.82 -8.51 -6.22
N SER A 23 -18.33 -9.73 -5.97
CA SER A 23 -17.82 -10.65 -6.99
C SER A 23 -16.72 -10.03 -7.87
N ILE A 24 -15.85 -9.21 -7.28
CA ILE A 24 -14.73 -8.57 -7.98
C ILE A 24 -13.49 -9.43 -7.80
N ASP A 25 -12.94 -9.94 -8.90
CA ASP A 25 -11.74 -10.77 -8.88
C ASP A 25 -10.47 -9.97 -8.53
N TYR A 26 -9.72 -10.48 -7.56
CA TYR A 26 -8.42 -9.92 -7.17
C TYR A 26 -7.39 -10.98 -6.87
N GLN A 27 -6.13 -10.65 -7.14
CA GLN A 27 -4.97 -11.37 -6.62
C GLN A 27 -4.48 -10.66 -5.37
N PHE A 28 -4.18 -11.41 -4.30
CA PHE A 28 -3.61 -10.83 -3.09
C PHE A 28 -2.10 -11.02 -3.05
N HIS A 29 -1.36 -9.92 -2.90
CA HIS A 29 0.09 -9.90 -2.74
C HIS A 29 0.47 -9.53 -1.31
N ASP A 30 1.09 -10.45 -0.58
CA ASP A 30 1.57 -10.19 0.78
C ASP A 30 3.01 -9.69 0.79
N PHE A 31 3.23 -8.47 1.24
CA PHE A 31 4.54 -7.83 1.32
C PHE A 31 5.60 -8.66 2.06
N ARG A 32 5.20 -9.40 3.11
CA ARG A 32 6.14 -10.16 3.94
C ARG A 32 6.53 -11.49 3.30
N GLN A 33 5.64 -12.06 2.49
CA GLN A 33 5.87 -13.37 1.90
C GLN A 33 6.49 -13.25 0.50
N GLN A 34 6.11 -12.21 -0.24
CA GLN A 34 6.44 -12.06 -1.65
C GLN A 34 7.39 -10.88 -1.91
N GLY A 35 7.69 -10.06 -0.90
CA GLY A 35 8.52 -8.87 -1.06
C GLY A 35 7.85 -7.76 -1.88
N LEU A 36 8.63 -6.76 -2.26
CA LEU A 36 8.26 -5.69 -3.19
C LEU A 36 9.49 -5.29 -4.01
N GLU A 37 9.24 -4.87 -5.24
CA GLU A 37 10.27 -4.30 -6.11
C GLU A 37 10.10 -2.78 -6.16
N GLU A 38 11.22 -2.06 -6.35
CA GLU A 38 11.22 -0.61 -6.51
C GLU A 38 10.28 -0.16 -7.63
N LYS A 39 10.31 -0.89 -8.75
CA LYS A 39 9.46 -0.63 -9.91
C LYS A 39 7.98 -0.61 -9.51
N THR A 40 7.52 -1.55 -8.68
CA THR A 40 6.13 -1.61 -8.23
C THR A 40 5.74 -0.38 -7.41
N ILE A 41 6.63 0.09 -6.52
CA ILE A 41 6.37 1.30 -5.73
C ILE A 41 6.31 2.52 -6.65
N ARG A 42 7.26 2.65 -7.59
CA ARG A 42 7.28 3.77 -8.55
C ARG A 42 6.06 3.77 -9.46
N GLU A 43 5.54 2.61 -9.85
CA GLU A 43 4.27 2.51 -10.58
C GLU A 43 3.08 3.04 -9.76
N TRP A 44 3.02 2.75 -8.46
CA TRP A 44 1.99 3.33 -7.59
C TRP A 44 2.09 4.84 -7.50
N LEU A 45 3.32 5.36 -7.45
CA LEU A 45 3.58 6.80 -7.36
C LEU A 45 3.15 7.59 -8.61
N GLN A 46 2.86 6.91 -9.72
CA GLN A 46 2.23 7.56 -10.89
C GLN A 46 0.77 7.97 -10.62
N SER A 47 0.11 7.36 -9.62
CA SER A 47 -1.29 7.65 -9.27
C SER A 47 -1.47 8.39 -7.95
N VAL A 48 -0.52 8.24 -7.01
CA VAL A 48 -0.61 8.81 -5.66
C VAL A 48 0.74 9.39 -5.25
N ASP A 49 0.75 10.41 -4.40
CA ASP A 49 2.00 10.91 -3.83
C ASP A 49 2.60 9.94 -2.79
N TRP A 50 3.91 10.05 -2.57
CA TRP A 50 4.64 9.21 -1.62
C TRP A 50 4.19 9.44 -0.18
N GLU A 51 3.68 10.63 0.15
CA GLU A 51 3.15 10.95 1.48
C GLU A 51 1.85 10.20 1.79
N THR A 52 1.02 10.01 0.77
CA THR A 52 -0.19 9.20 0.83
C THR A 52 0.19 7.74 0.94
N LEU A 53 1.19 7.27 0.21
CA LEU A 53 1.63 5.88 0.27
C LEU A 53 2.30 5.51 1.61
N LEU A 54 3.10 6.41 2.18
CA LEU A 54 3.86 6.19 3.41
C LEU A 54 2.99 6.28 4.68
N ASN A 55 3.07 5.26 5.53
CA ASN A 55 2.35 5.18 6.80
C ASN A 55 3.13 5.81 7.96
N LYS A 56 3.23 7.13 7.98
CA LYS A 56 3.84 7.90 9.09
C LYS A 56 3.11 7.71 10.44
N ARG A 57 1.88 7.16 10.45
CA ARG A 57 1.08 6.90 11.67
C ARG A 57 1.26 5.49 12.24
N GLY A 58 1.94 4.60 11.52
CA GLY A 58 2.14 3.21 11.90
C GLY A 58 3.17 3.02 13.02
N THR A 59 3.10 1.89 13.71
CA THR A 59 4.10 1.52 14.73
C THR A 59 5.48 1.32 14.14
N THR A 60 5.60 0.78 12.93
CA THR A 60 6.87 0.66 12.21
C THR A 60 7.54 2.02 12.06
N TRP A 61 6.81 3.05 11.60
CA TRP A 61 7.37 4.39 11.45
C TRP A 61 7.83 5.00 12.78
N ARG A 62 7.01 4.84 13.85
CA ARG A 62 7.37 5.36 15.18
C ARG A 62 8.61 4.69 15.77
N LYS A 63 8.83 3.42 15.48
CA LYS A 63 9.97 2.63 15.97
C LYS A 63 11.19 2.66 15.05
N LEU A 64 11.04 3.17 13.83
CA LEU A 64 12.13 3.29 12.87
C LEU A 64 13.14 4.31 13.39
N ASP A 65 14.35 3.86 13.67
CA ASP A 65 15.50 4.69 13.99
C ASP A 65 16.33 4.84 12.72
N ASP A 66 16.00 5.84 11.92
CA ASP A 66 16.65 6.11 10.64
C ASP A 66 16.73 7.63 10.42
N PRO A 67 17.93 8.18 10.18
CA PRO A 67 18.12 9.63 10.01
C PRO A 67 17.38 10.19 8.77
N ARG A 68 17.08 9.36 7.76
CA ARG A 68 16.33 9.79 6.56
C ARG A 68 14.94 10.32 6.92
N LYS A 69 14.37 9.95 8.08
CA LYS A 69 13.07 10.44 8.55
C LYS A 69 12.98 11.95 8.72
N GLU A 70 14.10 12.63 8.95
CA GLU A 70 14.15 14.08 9.19
C GLU A 70 14.06 14.90 7.90
N HIS A 71 14.51 14.31 6.78
CA HIS A 71 14.60 14.96 5.47
C HIS A 71 14.11 14.01 4.39
N LEU A 72 12.82 13.70 4.41
CA LEU A 72 12.20 12.84 3.42
C LEU A 72 11.93 13.57 2.11
N ASP A 73 12.28 12.90 1.03
CA ASP A 73 11.80 13.14 -0.33
C ASP A 73 11.22 11.83 -0.90
N GLU A 74 10.84 11.84 -2.17
CA GLU A 74 10.24 10.66 -2.81
C GLU A 74 11.22 9.48 -2.86
N ASP A 75 12.47 9.70 -3.26
CA ASP A 75 13.44 8.62 -3.43
C ASP A 75 13.81 7.98 -2.08
N THR A 76 14.09 8.79 -1.06
CA THR A 76 14.34 8.28 0.30
C THR A 76 13.11 7.59 0.90
N ALA A 77 11.90 8.06 0.59
CA ALA A 77 10.68 7.36 1.01
C ALA A 77 10.54 6.00 0.31
N VAL A 78 10.86 5.91 -0.99
CA VAL A 78 10.85 4.65 -1.75
C VAL A 78 11.85 3.65 -1.16
N GLU A 79 13.09 4.07 -0.91
CA GLU A 79 14.11 3.24 -0.26
C GLU A 79 13.61 2.68 1.08
N LEU A 80 13.10 3.56 1.95
CA LEU A 80 12.57 3.16 3.24
C LEU A 80 11.42 2.16 3.11
N MET A 81 10.52 2.36 2.14
CA MET A 81 9.40 1.44 1.90
C MET A 81 9.86 0.09 1.33
N LEU A 82 10.94 0.03 0.56
CA LEU A 82 11.53 -1.23 0.08
C LEU A 82 12.20 -2.00 1.21
N GLU A 83 13.02 -1.32 2.01
CA GLU A 83 13.69 -1.93 3.16
C GLU A 83 12.67 -2.38 4.22
N ASN A 84 11.59 -1.61 4.38
CA ASN A 84 10.57 -1.85 5.38
C ASN A 84 9.15 -1.79 4.77
N PRO A 85 8.68 -2.83 4.05
CA PRO A 85 7.37 -2.82 3.37
C PRO A 85 6.16 -2.57 4.28
N THR A 86 6.32 -2.76 5.59
CA THR A 86 5.27 -2.43 6.56
C THR A 86 5.09 -0.93 6.82
N LEU A 87 5.99 -0.10 6.30
CA LEU A 87 5.85 1.36 6.21
C LEU A 87 4.82 1.78 5.17
N ILE A 88 4.43 0.91 4.24
CA ILE A 88 3.41 1.23 3.24
C ILE A 88 2.01 1.19 3.88
N LYS A 89 1.17 2.19 3.58
CA LYS A 89 -0.25 2.18 3.95
C LYS A 89 -0.95 1.02 3.24
N ARG A 90 -1.92 0.41 3.91
CA ARG A 90 -2.53 -0.84 3.46
C ARG A 90 -4.06 -0.79 3.58
N PRO A 91 -4.79 -1.43 2.65
CA PRO A 91 -4.28 -2.08 1.43
C PRO A 91 -3.78 -1.05 0.39
N VAL A 92 -3.03 -1.51 -0.61
CA VAL A 92 -2.87 -0.79 -1.89
C VAL A 92 -3.61 -1.61 -2.94
N ALA A 93 -4.55 -1.01 -3.67
CA ALA A 93 -5.32 -1.69 -4.71
C ALA A 93 -4.93 -1.12 -6.08
N VAL A 94 -4.64 -1.99 -7.03
CA VAL A 94 -4.21 -1.62 -8.39
C VAL A 94 -5.12 -2.27 -9.42
N SER A 95 -5.70 -1.45 -10.29
CA SER A 95 -6.52 -1.86 -11.43
C SER A 95 -6.30 -0.91 -12.60
N ASN A 96 -6.07 -1.42 -13.82
CA ASN A 96 -5.87 -0.61 -15.04
C ASN A 96 -4.87 0.55 -14.84
N SER A 97 -3.73 0.28 -14.19
CA SER A 97 -2.69 1.26 -13.82
C SER A 97 -3.11 2.38 -12.86
N THR A 98 -4.34 2.35 -12.35
CA THR A 98 -4.79 3.26 -11.29
C THR A 98 -4.53 2.61 -9.93
N THR A 99 -3.96 3.38 -9.02
CA THR A 99 -3.68 2.94 -7.65
C THR A 99 -4.53 3.66 -6.62
N ILE A 100 -5.11 2.90 -5.68
CA ILE A 100 -5.77 3.41 -4.48
C ILE A 100 -5.02 2.95 -3.25
N VAL A 101 -4.82 3.88 -2.31
CA VAL A 101 -4.23 3.60 -1.01
C VAL A 101 -5.29 3.63 0.08
N GLY A 102 -5.34 2.57 0.87
CA GLY A 102 -6.35 2.36 1.91
C GLY A 102 -7.63 1.73 1.39
N PHE A 103 -8.65 1.68 2.25
CA PHE A 103 -9.96 1.15 1.93
C PHE A 103 -11.04 2.18 2.25
N ASN A 104 -11.78 2.57 1.22
CA ASN A 104 -13.00 3.35 1.32
C ASN A 104 -14.00 2.77 0.31
N LYS A 105 -15.21 2.43 0.78
CA LYS A 105 -16.24 1.77 -0.03
C LYS A 105 -16.65 2.61 -1.24
N ASP A 106 -16.82 3.92 -1.06
CA ASP A 106 -17.29 4.82 -2.13
C ASP A 106 -16.23 4.98 -3.22
N VAL A 107 -14.95 4.94 -2.83
CA VAL A 107 -13.84 4.95 -3.78
C VAL A 107 -13.76 3.61 -4.51
N TYR A 108 -13.86 2.49 -3.79
CA TYR A 108 -13.82 1.15 -4.40
C TYR A 108 -15.00 0.90 -5.36
N GLN A 109 -16.17 1.45 -5.07
CA GLN A 109 -17.35 1.34 -5.95
C GLN A 109 -17.16 2.07 -7.28
N LYS A 110 -16.39 3.16 -7.29
CA LYS A 110 -16.02 3.90 -8.51
C LYS A 110 -14.77 3.34 -9.19
N PHE A 111 -14.11 2.37 -8.54
CA PHE A 111 -12.85 1.76 -8.95
C PHE A 111 -13.10 0.34 -9.46
N ASN A 112 -13.86 0.25 -10.55
CA ASN A 112 -14.12 -0.99 -11.27
C ASN A 112 -13.90 -0.77 -12.77
#